data_AF-A0A383DT97-F1
#
_entry.id   AF-A0A383DT97-F1
#
_cell.length_a   1.000
_cell.length_b   1.000
_cell.length_c   1.000
_cell.angle_alpha   90.00
_cell.angle_beta   90.00
_cell.angle_gamma   90.00
#
_symmetry.space_group_name_H-M   'P 1'
#
loop_
_entity.id
_entity.type
_entity.pdbx_description
1 polymer ?
#
loop_
_entity_poly.entity_id
_entity_poly.type
_entity_poly.pdbx_seq_one_letter_code
_entity_poly.pdbx_strand_id
1 'polypeptide(L)'
;MLAKIKNPIVVITTDVLTAVNLVSELQYYVRNSEINKIRYFPDWETLPYDIFSPYQDIISERLKILFELTNLSSGILVVPITTLMHRLLPINHLLANAFSLDIGQKINLEDFKNKLSQQGYNFVTQVTEHGEVSIRGSLIDIYPMGESKPFRV
;
A
#
# COMPACT_ATOMS: atom_id res chain seq x y z
N MET A 1 24.53 -7.80 -13.92
CA MET A 1 25.06 -7.18 -12.69
C MET A 1 24.03 -7.20 -11.55
N LEU A 2 22.76 -6.85 -11.78
CA LEU A 2 21.70 -6.85 -10.75
C LEU A 2 21.34 -8.25 -10.20
N ALA A 3 21.40 -9.31 -11.01
CA ALA A 3 20.99 -10.68 -10.64
C ALA A 3 21.81 -11.33 -9.50
N LYS A 4 22.88 -10.69 -9.00
CA LYS A 4 23.71 -11.21 -7.89
C LYS A 4 23.46 -10.51 -6.55
N ILE A 5 22.63 -9.47 -6.53
CA ILE A 5 22.39 -8.67 -5.32
C ILE A 5 21.26 -9.32 -4.51
N LYS A 6 21.60 -9.75 -3.29
CA LYS A 6 20.66 -10.43 -2.37
C LYS A 6 19.96 -9.49 -1.39
N ASN A 7 20.17 -8.19 -1.52
CA ASN A 7 19.61 -7.17 -0.64
C ASN A 7 18.62 -6.30 -1.42
N PRO A 8 17.66 -5.62 -0.74
CA PRO A 8 16.80 -4.64 -1.39
C PRO A 8 17.62 -3.49 -1.99
N ILE A 9 17.28 -3.09 -3.21
CA ILE A 9 17.88 -1.97 -3.92
C ILE A 9 16.86 -0.84 -3.97
N VAL A 10 17.26 0.36 -3.54
CA VAL A 10 16.48 1.57 -3.73
C VAL A 10 17.08 2.36 -4.88
N VAL A 11 16.31 2.57 -5.94
CA VAL A 11 16.69 3.37 -7.09
C VAL A 11 15.96 4.71 -6.99
N ILE A 12 16.75 5.78 -6.90
CA ILE A 12 16.24 7.14 -6.77
C ILE A 12 16.26 7.78 -8.15
N THR A 13 15.12 8.29 -8.61
CA THR A 13 15.01 9.03 -9.87
C THR A 13 14.84 10.52 -9.64
N THR A 14 15.10 11.31 -10.68
CA THR A 14 14.96 12.77 -10.65
C THR A 14 13.51 13.22 -10.55
N ASP A 15 12.59 12.45 -11.13
CA ASP A 15 11.19 12.80 -11.29
C ASP A 15 10.31 11.55 -11.47
N VAL A 16 8.98 11.76 -11.42
CA VAL A 16 7.95 10.74 -11.54
C VAL A 16 7.98 10.04 -12.90
N LEU A 17 8.13 10.80 -14.00
CA LEU A 17 8.12 10.23 -15.35
C LEU A 17 9.30 9.28 -15.55
N THR A 18 10.49 9.68 -15.10
CA THR A 18 11.69 8.85 -15.12
C THR A 18 11.49 7.58 -14.27
N ALA A 19 10.84 7.66 -13.12
CA ALA A 19 10.53 6.47 -12.30
C ALA A 19 9.62 5.48 -13.03
N VAL A 20 8.51 5.94 -13.59
CA VAL A 20 7.52 5.09 -14.27
C VAL A 20 8.14 4.40 -15.50
N ASN A 21 8.92 5.14 -16.29
CA ASN A 21 9.65 4.58 -17.44
C ASN A 21 10.66 3.52 -16.98
N LEU A 22 11.45 3.82 -15.95
CA LEU A 22 12.45 2.90 -15.43
C LEU A 22 11.83 1.61 -14.88
N VAL A 23 10.68 1.70 -14.22
CA VAL A 23 9.94 0.51 -13.74
C VAL A 23 9.57 -0.40 -14.91
N SER A 24 9.05 0.18 -15.99
CA SER A 24 8.68 -0.55 -17.22
C SER A 24 9.89 -1.21 -17.88
N GLU A 25 11.01 -0.48 -17.98
CA GLU A 25 12.27 -1.01 -18.52
C GLU A 25 12.83 -2.13 -17.65
N LEU A 26 12.90 -1.93 -16.34
CA LEU A 26 13.37 -2.94 -15.40
C LEU A 26 12.52 -4.20 -15.51
N GLN A 27 11.19 -4.06 -15.51
CA GLN A 27 10.26 -5.17 -15.68
C GLN A 27 10.50 -5.95 -16.98
N TYR A 28 10.92 -5.28 -18.06
CA TYR A 28 11.30 -5.94 -19.31
C TYR A 28 12.61 -6.72 -19.19
N TYR A 29 13.65 -6.12 -18.62
CA TYR A 29 14.98 -6.73 -18.54
C TYR A 29 15.08 -7.85 -17.48
N VAL A 30 14.30 -7.79 -16.41
CA VAL A 30 14.39 -8.77 -15.31
C VAL A 30 13.45 -9.97 -15.47
N ARG A 31 12.65 -10.05 -16.54
CA ARG A 31 11.65 -11.13 -16.75
C ARG A 31 12.18 -12.55 -16.55
N ASN A 32 13.44 -12.77 -16.91
CA ASN A 32 14.11 -14.08 -16.83
C ASN A 32 15.17 -14.14 -15.72
N SER A 33 15.06 -13.29 -14.70
CA SER A 33 16.00 -13.24 -13.57
C SER A 33 15.33 -13.64 -12.25
N GLU A 34 16.12 -13.86 -11.21
CA GLU A 34 15.63 -14.14 -9.86
C GLU A 34 14.95 -12.92 -9.20
N ILE A 35 15.10 -11.72 -9.79
CA ILE A 35 14.46 -10.50 -9.30
C ILE A 35 13.00 -10.49 -9.75
N ASN A 36 12.10 -10.88 -8.84
CA ASN A 36 10.66 -10.94 -9.10
C ASN A 36 9.85 -9.79 -8.48
N LYS A 37 10.49 -8.95 -7.65
CA LYS A 37 9.82 -7.85 -6.93
C LYS A 37 10.42 -6.52 -7.36
N ILE A 38 9.77 -5.88 -8.33
CA ILE A 38 9.96 -4.46 -8.65
C ILE A 38 8.73 -3.72 -8.13
N ARG A 39 8.96 -2.63 -7.39
CA ARG A 39 7.94 -1.73 -6.85
C ARG A 39 8.25 -0.29 -7.22
N TYR A 40 7.22 0.47 -7.56
CA TYR A 40 7.25 1.91 -7.68
C TYR A 40 6.60 2.50 -6.43
N PHE A 41 7.29 3.36 -5.68
CA PHE A 41 6.67 4.05 -4.55
C PHE A 41 6.02 5.35 -5.05
N PRO A 42 4.67 5.41 -5.14
CA PRO A 42 4.01 6.49 -5.85
C PRO A 42 4.06 7.80 -5.06
N ASP A 43 4.18 8.91 -5.78
CA ASP A 43 4.05 10.25 -5.21
C ASP A 43 2.61 10.49 -4.72
N TRP A 44 2.40 11.52 -3.89
CA TRP A 44 1.04 11.88 -3.47
C TRP A 44 0.20 12.46 -4.61
N GLU A 45 0.84 12.95 -5.67
CA GLU A 45 0.19 13.66 -6.79
C GLU A 45 -0.55 14.94 -6.35
N THR A 46 -0.14 15.48 -5.20
CA THR A 46 -0.62 16.75 -4.63
C THR A 46 0.57 17.67 -4.41
N LEU A 47 0.34 18.98 -4.48
CA LEU A 47 1.40 19.94 -4.19
C LEU A 47 1.75 19.98 -2.68
N PRO A 48 2.95 20.45 -2.29
CA PRO A 48 3.21 20.77 -0.89
C PRO A 48 2.21 21.80 -0.39
N TYR A 49 1.51 21.48 0.71
CA TYR A 49 0.45 22.30 1.29
C TYR A 49 -0.80 22.48 0.41
N ASP A 50 -1.11 21.47 -0.40
CA ASP A 50 -2.36 21.42 -1.16
C ASP A 50 -3.60 21.35 -0.24
N ILE A 51 -4.75 21.75 -0.78
CA ILE A 51 -6.06 21.64 -0.12
C ILE A 51 -6.74 20.29 -0.39
N PHE A 52 -6.27 19.56 -1.40
CA PHE A 52 -6.80 18.24 -1.75
C PHE A 52 -6.06 17.14 -1.01
N SER A 53 -6.82 16.14 -0.57
CA SER A 53 -6.24 14.89 -0.09
C SER A 53 -5.85 14.00 -1.27
N PRO A 54 -4.77 13.21 -1.16
CA PRO A 54 -4.42 12.22 -2.18
C PRO A 54 -5.56 11.22 -2.40
N TYR A 55 -5.63 10.66 -3.61
CA TYR A 55 -6.59 9.62 -3.94
C TYR A 55 -6.38 8.35 -3.10
N GLN A 56 -7.47 7.66 -2.76
CA GLN A 56 -7.43 6.46 -1.90
C GLN A 56 -6.59 5.33 -2.53
N ASP A 57 -6.59 5.21 -3.86
CA ASP A 57 -5.75 4.25 -4.58
C ASP A 57 -4.25 4.48 -4.31
N ILE A 58 -3.80 5.75 -4.31
CA ILE A 58 -2.41 6.12 -4.02
C ILE A 58 -2.08 5.81 -2.56
N ILE A 59 -2.96 6.16 -1.62
CA ILE A 59 -2.78 5.85 -0.19
C ILE A 59 -2.67 4.34 0.02
N SER A 60 -3.57 3.58 -0.61
CA SER A 60 -3.64 2.11 -0.57
C SER A 60 -2.34 1.48 -1.10
N GLU A 61 -1.88 1.90 -2.27
CA GLU A 61 -0.63 1.39 -2.86
C GLU A 61 0.60 1.72 -1.99
N ARG A 62 0.66 2.93 -1.44
CA ARG A 62 1.75 3.33 -0.52
C ARG A 62 1.76 2.46 0.73
N LEU A 63 0.62 2.26 1.37
CA LEU A 63 0.51 1.40 2.56
C LEU A 63 0.91 -0.04 2.27
N LYS A 64 0.49 -0.58 1.12
CA LYS A 64 0.91 -1.91 0.66
C LYS A 64 2.43 -2.01 0.55
N ILE A 65 3.07 -1.06 -0.14
CA ILE A 65 4.51 -1.10 -0.37
C ILE A 65 5.25 -0.94 0.95
N LEU A 66 4.83 -0.01 1.82
CA LEU A 66 5.45 0.15 3.14
C LEU A 66 5.34 -1.12 3.99
N PHE A 67 4.20 -1.81 3.93
CA PHE A 67 4.02 -3.09 4.61
C PHE A 67 4.91 -4.18 4.03
N GLU A 68 4.97 -4.31 2.70
CA GLU A 68 5.85 -5.28 2.02
C GLU A 68 7.33 -5.03 2.31
N LEU A 69 7.75 -3.76 2.41
CA LEU A 69 9.13 -3.37 2.73
C LEU A 69 9.58 -3.85 4.11
N THR A 70 8.66 -4.04 5.06
CA THR A 70 9.01 -4.56 6.41
C THR A 70 9.59 -5.97 6.37
N ASN A 71 9.28 -6.75 5.33
CA ASN A 71 9.72 -8.14 5.17
C ASN A 71 10.51 -8.35 3.86
N LEU A 72 10.93 -7.28 3.18
CA LEU A 72 11.59 -7.39 1.89
C LEU A 72 13.06 -7.82 2.08
N SER A 73 13.36 -9.06 1.69
CA SER A 73 14.74 -9.57 1.66
C SER A 73 15.48 -9.23 0.36
N SER A 74 14.77 -9.16 -0.76
CA SER A 74 15.33 -8.86 -2.09
C SER A 74 14.29 -8.19 -2.98
N GLY A 75 14.72 -7.26 -3.83
CA GLY A 75 13.85 -6.57 -4.77
C GLY A 75 14.39 -5.19 -5.14
N ILE A 76 13.64 -4.49 -5.99
CA ILE A 76 13.95 -3.12 -6.41
C ILE A 76 12.77 -2.22 -6.06
N LEU A 77 13.04 -1.16 -5.31
CA LEU A 77 12.13 -0.06 -5.06
C LEU A 77 12.58 1.14 -5.89
N VAL A 78 11.74 1.61 -6.80
CA VAL A 78 11.96 2.83 -7.58
C VAL A 78 11.17 3.96 -6.92
N VAL A 79 11.84 5.07 -6.61
CA VAL A 79 11.23 6.21 -5.93
C VAL A 79 11.79 7.54 -6.46
N PRO A 80 10.96 8.52 -6.83
CA PRO A 80 11.43 9.87 -7.15
C PRO A 80 12.03 10.57 -5.93
N ILE A 81 13.02 11.44 -6.15
CA ILE A 81 13.67 12.19 -5.08
C ILE A 81 12.67 13.03 -4.26
N THR A 82 11.66 13.63 -4.90
CA THR A 82 10.61 14.42 -4.24
C THR A 82 9.83 13.56 -3.25
N THR A 83 9.41 12.37 -3.67
CA THR A 83 8.66 11.42 -2.85
C THR A 83 9.52 10.84 -1.71
N LEU A 84 10.81 10.60 -1.96
CA LEU A 84 11.74 10.08 -0.95
C LEU A 84 11.96 11.07 0.20
N MET A 85 11.90 12.38 -0.07
CA MET A 85 12.08 13.42 0.94
C MET A 85 10.89 13.55 1.89
N HIS A 86 9.74 12.95 1.57
CA HIS A 86 8.58 12.97 2.45
C HIS A 86 8.82 12.13 3.71
N ARG A 87 8.54 12.71 4.88
CA ARG A 87 8.54 11.95 6.13
C ARG A 87 7.41 10.91 6.10
N LEU A 88 7.75 9.71 6.54
CA LEU A 88 6.82 8.59 6.62
C LEU A 88 6.37 8.35 8.06
N LEU A 89 5.25 7.64 8.21
CA LEU A 89 4.83 7.17 9.52
C LEU A 89 5.86 6.16 10.09
N PRO A 90 6.03 6.13 11.42
CA PRO A 90 6.83 5.10 12.07
C PRO A 90 6.34 3.68 11.76
N ILE A 91 7.25 2.72 11.62
CA ILE A 91 6.92 1.31 11.28
C ILE A 91 6.01 0.68 12.32
N ASN A 92 6.24 0.94 13.60
CA ASN A 92 5.39 0.45 14.69
C ASN A 92 3.94 0.95 14.57
N HIS A 93 3.74 2.19 14.07
CA HIS A 93 2.40 2.71 13.83
C HIS A 93 1.72 1.99 12.66
N LEU A 94 2.47 1.67 11.59
CA LEU A 94 1.93 0.91 10.46
C LEU A 94 1.47 -0.49 10.90
N LEU A 95 2.34 -1.21 11.62
CA LEU A 95 2.08 -2.59 12.04
C LEU A 95 0.98 -2.69 13.10
N ALA A 96 0.90 -1.74 14.04
CA ALA A 96 -0.13 -1.73 15.07
C ALA A 96 -1.55 -1.50 14.50
N ASN A 97 -1.65 -0.82 13.35
CA ASN A 97 -2.91 -0.52 12.69
C ASN A 97 -3.25 -1.50 11.56
N ALA A 98 -2.45 -2.53 11.34
CA ALA A 98 -2.81 -3.63 10.46
C ALA A 98 -3.84 -4.56 11.12
N PHE A 99 -4.63 -5.25 10.31
CA PHE A 99 -5.46 -6.36 10.77
C PHE A 99 -5.37 -7.53 9.79
N SER A 100 -5.66 -8.72 10.28
CA SER A 100 -5.74 -9.95 9.49
C SER A 100 -7.01 -10.69 9.90
N LEU A 101 -7.69 -11.25 8.91
CA LEU A 101 -8.93 -12.00 9.06
C LEU A 101 -8.75 -13.38 8.43
N ASP A 102 -8.98 -14.43 9.22
CA ASP A 102 -8.89 -15.82 8.76
C ASP A 102 -10.28 -16.48 8.67
N ILE A 103 -10.43 -17.44 7.75
CA ILE A 103 -11.66 -18.23 7.63
C ILE A 103 -11.90 -18.99 8.94
N GLY A 104 -13.09 -18.83 9.52
CA GLY A 104 -13.47 -19.46 10.79
C GLY A 104 -13.06 -18.65 12.04
N GLN A 105 -12.39 -17.50 11.88
CA GLN A 105 -12.13 -16.59 12.97
C GLN A 105 -13.43 -16.07 13.59
N LYS A 106 -13.53 -16.13 14.92
CA LYS A 106 -14.63 -15.50 15.65
C LYS A 106 -14.35 -14.01 15.81
N ILE A 107 -15.26 -13.18 15.33
CA ILE A 107 -15.14 -11.72 15.38
C ILE A 107 -16.25 -11.18 16.28
N ASN A 108 -15.88 -10.38 17.29
CA ASN A 108 -16.85 -9.51 17.95
C ASN A 108 -17.09 -8.28 17.07
N LEU A 109 -18.30 -8.17 16.55
CA LEU A 109 -18.65 -7.15 15.56
C LEU A 109 -18.52 -5.72 16.10
N GLU A 110 -18.87 -5.48 17.36
CA GLU A 110 -18.74 -4.14 17.98
C GLU A 110 -17.27 -3.75 18.17
N ASP A 111 -16.44 -4.67 18.64
CA ASP A 111 -15.00 -4.42 18.81
C ASP A 111 -14.33 -4.18 17.45
N PHE A 112 -14.71 -4.96 16.43
CA PHE A 112 -14.19 -4.81 15.08
C PHE A 112 -14.61 -3.49 14.45
N LYS A 113 -15.88 -3.09 14.62
CA LYS A 113 -16.38 -1.78 14.18
C LYS A 113 -15.62 -0.63 14.83
N ASN A 114 -15.40 -0.68 16.14
CA ASN A 114 -14.63 0.33 16.87
C ASN A 114 -13.17 0.38 16.39
N LYS A 115 -12.55 -0.79 16.14
CA LYS A 115 -11.20 -0.88 15.58
C LYS A 115 -11.11 -0.23 14.20
N LEU A 116 -12.03 -0.54 13.28
CA LEU A 116 -12.05 0.04 11.95
C LEU A 116 -12.26 1.57 12.00
N SER A 117 -13.14 2.05 12.87
CA SER A 117 -13.35 3.49 13.08
C SER A 117 -12.08 4.20 13.58
N GLN A 118 -11.36 3.60 14.52
CA GLN A 118 -10.08 4.13 15.02
C GLN A 118 -8.97 4.12 13.96
N GLN A 119 -9.04 3.17 13.01
CA GLN A 119 -8.11 3.06 11.89
C GLN A 119 -8.46 4.01 10.72
N GLY A 120 -9.54 4.77 10.83
CA GLY A 120 -9.95 5.75 9.83
C GLY A 120 -10.76 5.17 8.66
N TYR A 121 -11.35 3.98 8.79
CA TYR A 121 -12.27 3.47 7.79
C TYR A 121 -13.58 4.26 7.78
N ASN A 122 -14.09 4.53 6.58
CA ASN A 122 -15.34 5.24 6.34
C ASN A 122 -16.51 4.27 6.31
N PHE A 123 -17.49 4.47 7.19
CA PHE A 123 -18.70 3.67 7.22
C PHE A 123 -19.70 4.19 6.19
N VAL A 124 -19.94 3.39 5.16
CA VAL A 124 -20.77 3.76 4.01
C VAL A 124 -21.90 2.76 3.79
N THR A 125 -22.90 3.18 3.03
CA THR A 125 -23.98 2.30 2.62
C THR A 125 -23.48 1.29 1.60
N GLN A 126 -22.65 1.67 0.64
CA GLN A 126 -22.10 0.79 -0.40
C GLN A 126 -20.60 1.04 -0.53
N VAL A 127 -19.82 -0.05 -0.46
CA VAL A 127 -18.36 0.00 -0.61
C VAL A 127 -17.99 0.12 -2.09
N THR A 128 -17.16 1.11 -2.40
CA THR A 128 -16.71 1.48 -3.74
C THR A 128 -15.21 1.75 -3.81
N GLU A 129 -14.63 2.36 -2.77
CA GLU A 129 -13.22 2.78 -2.72
C GLU A 129 -12.48 2.15 -1.53
N HIS A 130 -11.13 2.17 -1.56
CA HIS A 130 -10.34 1.71 -0.43
C HIS A 130 -10.63 2.52 0.83
N GLY A 131 -10.55 1.86 1.98
CA GLY A 131 -10.84 2.48 3.27
C GLY A 131 -12.33 2.58 3.58
N GLU A 132 -13.21 2.02 2.73
CA GLU A 132 -14.64 1.96 3.00
C GLU A 132 -15.06 0.63 3.63
N VAL A 133 -16.09 0.70 4.48
CA VAL A 133 -16.73 -0.47 5.10
C VAL A 133 -18.25 -0.29 5.17
N SER A 134 -19.00 -1.36 4.93
CA SER A 134 -20.44 -1.45 5.17
C SER A 134 -20.74 -2.66 6.04
N ILE A 135 -21.49 -2.46 7.12
CA ILE A 135 -21.90 -3.54 8.03
C ILE A 135 -23.41 -3.63 8.02
N ARG A 136 -23.95 -4.80 7.64
CA ARG A 136 -25.39 -5.06 7.51
C ARG A 136 -25.75 -6.37 8.20
N GLY A 137 -26.15 -6.29 9.47
CA GLY A 137 -26.41 -7.47 10.29
C GLY A 137 -25.12 -8.25 10.51
N SER A 138 -25.05 -9.48 9.97
CA SER A 138 -23.86 -10.34 10.05
C SER A 138 -22.94 -10.24 8.85
N LEU A 139 -23.26 -9.41 7.84
CA LEU A 139 -22.41 -9.23 6.66
C LEU A 139 -21.53 -7.99 6.80
N ILE A 140 -20.27 -8.13 6.43
CA ILE A 140 -19.31 -7.03 6.37
C ILE A 140 -18.74 -6.94 4.96
N ASP A 141 -19.06 -5.87 4.24
CA ASP A 141 -18.36 -5.47 3.03
C ASP A 141 -17.23 -4.53 3.42
N ILE A 142 -16.00 -4.82 3.02
CA ILE A 142 -14.83 -3.98 3.34
C ILE A 142 -13.91 -3.89 2.14
N TYR A 143 -13.34 -2.72 1.89
CA TYR A 143 -12.25 -2.56 0.94
C TYR A 143 -10.96 -2.18 1.68
N PRO A 144 -10.13 -3.17 2.04
CA PRO A 144 -8.94 -2.92 2.83
C PRO A 144 -7.89 -2.11 2.08
N MET A 145 -7.21 -1.22 2.78
CA MET A 145 -5.99 -0.58 2.25
C MET A 145 -4.93 -1.63 1.90
N GLY A 146 -4.37 -1.51 0.71
CA GLY A 146 -3.33 -2.38 0.16
C GLY A 146 -3.83 -3.60 -0.62
N GLU A 147 -5.14 -3.83 -0.65
CA GLU A 147 -5.75 -4.87 -1.47
C GLU A 147 -6.27 -4.36 -2.81
N SER A 148 -6.38 -5.25 -3.79
CA SER A 148 -6.85 -4.88 -5.15
C SER A 148 -8.36 -4.98 -5.34
N LYS A 149 -9.07 -5.57 -4.39
CA LYS A 149 -10.50 -5.86 -4.46
C LYS A 149 -11.14 -5.75 -3.07
N PRO A 150 -12.43 -5.41 -3.00
CA PRO A 150 -13.19 -5.51 -1.77
C PRO A 150 -13.49 -6.97 -1.41
N PHE A 151 -13.73 -7.21 -0.14
CA PHE A 151 -14.08 -8.50 0.45
C PHE A 151 -15.44 -8.43 1.13
N ARG A 152 -16.14 -9.57 1.14
CA ARG A 152 -17.35 -9.79 1.93
C ARG A 152 -17.07 -10.90 2.93
N VAL A 153 -17.29 -10.59 4.22
CA VAL A 153 -17.17 -11.50 5.37
C VAL A 153 -18.55 -11.80 5.95
#